data_AF-A6N8F3-F1
#
_entry.id   AF-A6N8F3-F1
#
_cell.length_a   1.000
_cell.length_b   1.000
_cell.length_c   1.000
_cell.angle_alpha   90.00
_cell.angle_beta   90.00
_cell.angle_gamma   90.00
#
_symmetry.space_group_name_H-M   'P 1'
#
loop_
_entity.id
_entity.type
_entity.pdbx_description
1 polymer ?
#
loop_
_entity_poly.entity_id
_entity_poly.type
_entity_poly.pdbx_seq_one_letter_code
_entity_poly.pdbx_strand_id
1 'polypeptide(L)'
;QRQATKDAGAIAGLNVLRIINEPTAAALAYGLDKNLKGEKNVLIFDLGGGTFDVSVLTIDEGSMFEVRSTAGDTHLGGEDFDNPLVEHFLQEFKRKTRKDISNNTRAMRRLHTACERAKRTLSSSTEASIEIDSLYEGVDFYSKISRARFEELCSDLFRSTLEPVEKALRDAKLDKSRIHDVVLVGGSTRIPKIQKLLQNFMNGKDLNKSINPDEAVAYGAAVQAAVLSGDSSDAIRDVLLVDVAPLSLGIETAGGVMTNLIDRNTRIPTKASQIFTTYSNNQPG
;
A
#
# COMPACT_ATOMS: atom_id res chain seq x y z
N GLN A 1 -13.90 -6.49 4.99
CA GLN A 1 -13.30 -5.17 4.74
C GLN A 1 -14.10 -4.38 3.69
N ARG A 2 -14.09 -4.74 2.39
CA ARG A 2 -14.82 -3.98 1.34
C ARG A 2 -16.28 -3.62 1.66
N GLN A 3 -17.07 -4.61 2.12
CA GLN A 3 -18.48 -4.36 2.49
C GLN A 3 -18.59 -3.38 3.68
N ALA A 4 -17.78 -3.58 4.72
CA ALA A 4 -17.75 -2.69 5.88
C ALA A 4 -17.37 -1.24 5.49
N THR A 5 -16.43 -1.04 4.57
CA THR A 5 -16.09 0.30 4.04
C THR A 5 -17.27 0.92 3.28
N LYS A 6 -18.00 0.13 2.49
CA LYS A 6 -19.21 0.59 1.80
C LYS A 6 -20.30 0.98 2.79
N ASP A 7 -20.51 0.18 3.83
CA ASP A 7 -21.50 0.44 4.88
C ASP A 7 -21.13 1.70 5.68
N ALA A 8 -19.85 1.93 5.97
CA ALA A 8 -19.38 3.17 6.60
C ALA A 8 -19.72 4.42 5.76
N GLY A 9 -19.57 4.35 4.43
CA GLY A 9 -20.00 5.42 3.53
C GLY A 9 -21.51 5.68 3.60
N ALA A 10 -22.32 4.61 3.63
CA ALA A 10 -23.77 4.72 3.79
C ALA A 10 -24.17 5.33 5.13
N ILE A 11 -23.50 4.94 6.24
CA ILE A 11 -23.69 5.53 7.57
C ILE A 11 -23.38 7.03 7.57
N ALA A 12 -22.39 7.46 6.80
CA ALA A 12 -22.05 8.87 6.61
C ALA A 12 -23.01 9.64 5.67
N GLY A 13 -24.08 8.99 5.17
CA GLY A 13 -25.06 9.61 4.27
C GLY A 13 -24.60 9.70 2.81
N LEU A 14 -23.57 8.94 2.40
CA LEU A 14 -23.06 8.93 1.04
C LEU A 14 -23.66 7.77 0.22
N ASN A 15 -24.00 8.04 -1.03
CA ASN A 15 -24.29 7.00 -2.00
C ASN A 15 -22.98 6.46 -2.60
N VAL A 16 -22.52 5.30 -2.12
CA VAL A 16 -21.26 4.69 -2.58
C VAL A 16 -21.45 4.04 -3.95
N LEU A 17 -21.17 4.80 -5.02
CA LEU A 17 -21.31 4.36 -6.41
C LEU A 17 -20.43 3.14 -6.75
N ARG A 18 -19.19 3.13 -6.25
CA ARG A 18 -18.21 2.07 -6.48
C ARG A 18 -17.15 2.08 -5.38
N ILE A 19 -16.65 0.89 -5.04
CA ILE A 19 -15.41 0.73 -4.28
C ILE A 19 -14.30 0.48 -5.30
N ILE A 20 -13.26 1.30 -5.30
CA ILE A 20 -12.08 1.18 -6.16
C ILE A 20 -10.86 0.82 -5.31
N ASN A 21 -9.91 0.08 -5.89
CA ASN A 21 -8.65 -0.22 -5.22
C ASN A 21 -7.72 0.99 -5.32
N GLU A 22 -6.97 1.27 -4.26
CA GLU A 22 -6.03 2.39 -4.21
C GLU A 22 -5.01 2.40 -5.36
N PRO A 23 -4.29 1.29 -5.66
CA PRO A 23 -3.33 1.31 -6.76
C PRO A 23 -3.99 1.48 -8.14
N THR A 24 -5.24 1.04 -8.29
CA THR A 24 -6.04 1.25 -9.50
C THR A 24 -6.42 2.72 -9.66
N ALA A 25 -6.83 3.38 -8.58
CA ALA A 25 -7.10 4.81 -8.58
C ALA A 25 -5.82 5.61 -8.87
N ALA A 26 -4.69 5.26 -8.26
CA ALA A 26 -3.43 5.92 -8.55
C ALA A 26 -2.98 5.75 -10.01
N ALA A 27 -3.25 4.59 -10.62
CA ALA A 27 -2.99 4.37 -12.04
C ALA A 27 -3.85 5.29 -12.94
N LEU A 28 -5.13 5.51 -12.59
CA LEU A 28 -5.97 6.50 -13.29
C LEU A 28 -5.35 7.90 -13.18
N ALA A 29 -4.93 8.32 -11.99
CA ALA A 29 -4.28 9.62 -11.80
C ALA A 29 -2.98 9.75 -12.60
N TYR A 30 -2.23 8.65 -12.77
CA TYR A 30 -1.03 8.62 -13.59
C TYR A 30 -1.31 8.68 -15.10
N GLY A 31 -2.34 7.96 -15.58
CA GLY A 31 -2.55 7.71 -17.00
C GLY A 31 -3.27 8.82 -17.75
N LEU A 32 -4.16 9.57 -17.08
CA LEU A 32 -5.06 10.54 -17.74
C LEU A 32 -4.33 11.67 -18.48
N ASP A 33 -3.23 12.18 -17.93
CA ASP A 33 -2.56 13.36 -18.49
C ASP A 33 -1.44 13.03 -19.50
N LYS A 34 -1.17 11.74 -19.75
CA LYS A 34 0.12 11.34 -20.35
C LYS A 34 0.17 11.13 -21.85
N ASN A 35 -0.90 11.35 -22.60
CA ASN A 35 -0.95 11.10 -24.07
C ASN A 35 -0.14 9.86 -24.43
N LEU A 36 -0.43 8.76 -23.73
CA LEU A 36 0.38 7.54 -23.78
C LEU A 36 0.36 7.02 -25.21
N LYS A 37 1.54 6.63 -25.71
CA LYS A 37 1.70 5.98 -27.01
C LYS A 37 1.97 4.50 -26.82
N GLY A 38 1.20 3.68 -27.51
CA GLY A 38 1.17 2.22 -27.40
C GLY A 38 0.83 1.68 -26.01
N GLU A 39 0.90 0.36 -25.90
CA GLU A 39 0.70 -0.38 -24.66
C GLU A 39 1.86 -0.15 -23.68
N LYS A 40 1.56 0.21 -22.43
CA LYS A 40 2.55 0.33 -21.35
C LYS A 40 2.17 -0.47 -20.13
N ASN A 41 3.11 -1.29 -19.66
CA ASN A 41 3.03 -1.89 -18.33
C ASN A 41 3.57 -0.95 -17.26
N VAL A 42 2.79 -0.70 -16.23
CA VAL A 42 3.10 0.20 -15.12
C VAL A 42 3.02 -0.59 -13.82
N LEU A 43 4.01 -0.42 -12.95
CA LEU A 43 4.00 -0.94 -11.60
C LEU A 43 3.66 0.20 -10.63
N ILE A 44 2.56 0.06 -9.89
CA ILE A 44 2.20 0.97 -8.80
C ILE A 44 2.75 0.37 -7.51
N PHE A 45 3.58 1.15 -6.80
CA PHE A 45 4.12 0.82 -5.49
C PHE A 45 3.49 1.80 -4.49
N ASP A 46 2.50 1.33 -3.75
CA ASP A 46 1.74 2.12 -2.78
C ASP A 46 2.09 1.72 -1.35
N LEU A 47 2.90 2.54 -0.68
CA LEU A 47 3.33 2.30 0.70
C LEU A 47 2.82 3.43 1.59
N GLY A 48 1.70 3.15 2.27
CA GLY A 48 0.97 4.09 3.09
C GLY A 48 1.43 4.11 4.56
N GLY A 49 0.48 4.49 5.43
CA GLY A 49 0.68 4.55 6.88
C GLY A 49 0.58 3.19 7.57
N GLY A 50 -0.29 2.29 7.10
CA GLY A 50 -0.46 0.94 7.67
C GLY A 50 -0.75 -0.15 6.64
N THR A 51 -0.78 0.19 5.35
CA THR A 51 -1.00 -0.75 4.25
C THR A 51 0.09 -0.59 3.20
N PHE A 52 0.39 -1.69 2.54
CA PHE A 52 1.31 -1.78 1.43
C PHE A 52 0.67 -2.55 0.29
N ASP A 53 0.48 -1.90 -0.85
CA ASP A 53 -0.11 -2.50 -2.04
C ASP A 53 0.80 -2.33 -3.25
N VAL A 54 0.89 -3.39 -4.06
CA VAL A 54 1.59 -3.40 -5.33
C VAL A 54 0.64 -3.90 -6.40
N SER A 55 0.53 -3.16 -7.49
CA SER A 55 -0.23 -3.61 -8.66
C SER A 55 0.57 -3.43 -9.94
N VAL A 56 0.43 -4.41 -10.83
CA VAL A 56 0.95 -4.32 -12.19
C VAL A 56 -0.23 -4.11 -13.11
N LEU A 57 -0.22 -3.02 -13.86
CA LEU A 57 -1.27 -2.67 -14.80
C LEU A 57 -0.71 -2.57 -16.21
N THR A 58 -1.57 -2.84 -17.18
CA THR A 58 -1.35 -2.48 -18.58
C THR A 58 -2.27 -1.33 -18.94
N ILE A 59 -1.70 -0.26 -19.50
CA ILE A 59 -2.42 0.93 -19.95
C ILE A 59 -2.25 1.03 -21.46
N ASP A 60 -3.37 1.09 -22.19
CA ASP A 60 -3.39 1.18 -23.65
C ASP A 60 -3.74 2.60 -24.15
N GLU A 61 -3.45 2.88 -25.42
CA GLU A 61 -3.64 4.18 -26.11
C GLU A 61 -5.09 4.69 -26.06
N GLY A 62 -6.06 3.79 -25.83
CA GLY A 62 -7.49 4.10 -25.69
C GLY A 62 -7.97 4.33 -24.26
N SER A 63 -7.10 4.68 -23.30
CA SER A 63 -7.45 4.86 -21.88
C SER A 63 -8.06 3.62 -21.22
N MET A 64 -7.69 2.43 -21.71
CA MET A 64 -8.01 1.16 -21.05
C MET A 64 -6.94 0.85 -20.00
N PHE A 65 -7.38 0.68 -18.76
CA PHE A 65 -6.57 0.30 -17.61
C PHE A 65 -6.92 -1.13 -17.23
N GLU A 66 -6.01 -2.07 -17.48
CA GLU A 66 -6.16 -3.47 -17.10
C GLU A 66 -5.21 -3.82 -15.96
N VAL A 67 -5.77 -4.19 -14.80
CA VAL A 67 -4.96 -4.75 -13.71
C VAL A 67 -4.56 -6.18 -14.08
N ARG A 68 -3.26 -6.45 -14.19
CA ARG A 68 -2.71 -7.78 -14.48
C ARG A 68 -2.55 -8.61 -13.21
N SER A 69 -2.12 -7.96 -12.14
CA SER A 69 -1.96 -8.60 -10.84
C SER A 69 -1.95 -7.58 -9.71
N THR A 70 -2.30 -8.04 -8.52
CA THR A 70 -2.17 -7.29 -7.28
C THR A 70 -1.62 -8.17 -6.16
N ALA A 71 -0.75 -7.60 -5.34
CA ALA A 71 -0.18 -8.20 -4.15
C ALA A 71 0.06 -7.10 -3.11
N GLY A 72 0.27 -7.47 -1.85
CA GLY A 72 0.48 -6.48 -0.80
C GLY A 72 0.51 -7.11 0.58
N ASP A 73 0.64 -6.26 1.58
CA ASP A 73 0.48 -6.55 2.99
C ASP A 73 -0.44 -5.49 3.62
N THR A 74 -1.53 -5.96 4.22
CA THR A 74 -2.57 -5.10 4.82
C THR A 74 -2.20 -4.62 6.23
N HIS A 75 -1.03 -5.01 6.74
CA HIS A 75 -0.53 -4.65 8.07
C HIS A 75 0.95 -4.23 8.02
N LEU A 76 1.36 -3.56 6.93
CA LEU A 76 2.71 -3.02 6.78
C LEU A 76 2.64 -1.59 6.26
N GLY A 77 3.22 -0.64 6.99
CA GLY A 77 3.31 0.74 6.54
C GLY A 77 4.22 1.61 7.38
N GLY A 78 4.01 2.92 7.27
CA GLY A 78 4.78 3.93 7.98
C GLY A 78 4.79 3.80 9.50
N GLU A 79 3.70 3.32 10.10
CA GLU A 79 3.58 3.08 11.54
C GLU A 79 4.54 1.97 12.00
N ASP A 80 4.69 0.91 11.20
CA ASP A 80 5.63 -0.17 11.48
C ASP A 80 7.09 0.30 11.43
N PHE A 81 7.38 1.36 10.67
CA PHE A 81 8.71 1.98 10.66
C PHE A 81 8.94 2.94 11.83
N ASP A 82 7.87 3.43 12.47
CA ASP A 82 7.98 4.20 13.71
C ASP A 82 8.33 3.30 14.90
N ASN A 83 7.82 2.06 14.91
CA ASN A 83 8.01 1.11 16.02
C ASN A 83 9.49 0.84 16.37
N PRO A 84 10.40 0.53 15.42
CA PRO A 84 11.83 0.37 15.70
C PRO A 84 12.49 1.63 16.27
N LEU A 85 12.04 2.82 15.86
CA LEU A 85 12.52 4.09 16.42
C LEU A 85 12.04 4.26 17.86
N VAL A 86 10.76 4.00 18.12
CA VAL A 86 10.17 4.07 19.47
C VAL A 86 10.90 3.12 20.40
N GLU A 87 11.11 1.87 20.01
CA GLU A 87 11.84 0.88 20.81
C GLU A 87 13.29 1.32 21.07
N HIS A 88 13.98 1.83 20.05
CA HIS A 88 15.34 2.34 20.19
C HIS A 88 15.42 3.44 21.26
N PHE A 89 14.52 4.43 21.19
CA PHE A 89 14.52 5.55 22.12
C PHE A 89 13.94 5.20 23.50
N LEU A 90 13.03 4.23 23.59
CA LEU A 90 12.56 3.67 24.86
C LEU A 90 13.73 3.05 25.63
N GLN A 91 14.52 2.21 24.96
CA GLN A 91 15.71 1.61 25.57
C GLN A 91 16.78 2.64 25.90
N GLU A 92 16.97 3.65 25.04
CA GLU A 92 17.90 4.74 25.32
C GLU A 92 17.48 5.54 26.56
N PHE A 93 16.20 5.91 26.68
CA PHE A 93 15.66 6.62 27.84
C PHE A 93 15.87 5.80 29.11
N LYS A 94 15.54 4.50 29.07
CA LYS A 94 15.74 3.57 30.19
C LYS A 94 17.19 3.46 30.60
N ARG A 95 18.13 3.41 29.65
CA ARG A 95 19.56 3.39 29.92
C ARG A 95 20.06 4.69 30.56
N LYS A 96 19.64 5.86 30.04
CA LYS A 96 20.07 7.19 30.51
C LYS A 96 19.51 7.55 31.88
N THR A 97 18.25 7.19 32.14
CA THR A 97 17.50 7.68 33.31
C THR A 97 17.23 6.59 34.36
N ARG A 98 17.43 5.31 34.01
CA ARG A 98 17.02 4.13 34.80
C ARG A 98 15.51 4.02 35.04
N LYS A 99 14.69 4.78 34.29
CA LYS A 99 13.22 4.75 34.36
C LYS A 99 12.62 4.11 33.11
N ASP A 100 11.56 3.32 33.29
CA ASP A 100 10.86 2.64 32.20
C ASP A 100 9.50 3.32 31.95
N ILE A 101 9.28 3.78 30.72
CA ILE A 101 8.06 4.50 30.34
C ILE A 101 7.05 3.62 29.59
N SER A 102 7.36 2.34 29.37
CA SER A 102 6.53 1.41 28.58
C SER A 102 5.07 1.33 29.07
N ASN A 103 4.87 1.40 30.39
CA ASN A 103 3.53 1.35 31.00
C ASN A 103 2.84 2.73 31.08
N ASN A 104 3.49 3.82 30.65
CA ASN A 104 2.89 5.15 30.66
C ASN A 104 2.39 5.54 29.27
N THR A 105 1.08 5.37 29.03
CA THR A 105 0.44 5.64 27.75
C THR A 105 0.68 7.06 27.22
N ARG A 106 0.71 8.06 28.11
CA ARG A 106 0.95 9.46 27.71
C ARG A 106 2.39 9.68 27.25
N ALA A 107 3.37 9.15 27.98
CA ALA A 107 4.78 9.25 27.63
C ALA A 107 5.07 8.49 26.32
N MET A 108 4.55 7.27 26.17
CA MET A 108 4.69 6.48 24.95
C MET A 108 4.08 7.18 23.74
N ARG A 109 2.88 7.77 23.86
CA ARG A 109 2.28 8.54 22.77
C ARG A 109 3.13 9.74 22.34
N ARG A 110 3.69 10.48 23.31
CA ARG A 110 4.57 11.62 23.02
C ARG A 110 5.85 11.19 22.31
N LEU A 111 6.44 10.07 22.75
CA LEU A 111 7.60 9.48 22.10
C LEU A 111 7.28 9.03 20.66
N HIS A 112 6.13 8.39 20.45
CA HIS A 112 5.69 7.96 19.13
C HIS A 112 5.52 9.15 18.17
N THR A 113 4.85 10.23 18.60
CA THR A 113 4.73 11.45 17.80
C THR A 113 6.08 12.07 17.47
N ALA A 114 7.04 12.04 18.40
CA ALA A 114 8.39 12.54 18.13
C ALA A 114 9.15 11.64 17.13
N CYS A 115 9.00 10.32 17.23
CA CYS A 115 9.62 9.36 16.31
C CYS A 115 9.07 9.50 14.88
N GLU A 116 7.76 9.64 14.72
CA GLU A 116 7.13 9.88 13.42
C GLU A 116 7.66 11.17 12.77
N ARG A 117 7.80 12.25 13.54
CA ARG A 117 8.42 13.50 13.08
C ARG A 117 9.88 13.30 12.69
N ALA A 118 10.66 12.59 13.49
CA ALA A 118 12.05 12.28 13.17
C ALA A 118 12.17 11.45 11.88
N LYS A 119 11.34 10.42 11.69
CA LYS A 119 11.26 9.63 10.43
C LYS A 119 11.03 10.53 9.22
N ARG A 120 10.08 11.48 9.32
CA ARG A 120 9.81 12.44 8.25
C ARG A 120 11.03 13.32 7.97
N THR A 121 11.68 13.87 9.00
CA THR A 121 12.92 14.65 8.87
C THR A 121 14.04 13.83 8.22
N LEU A 122 14.21 12.56 8.61
CA LEU A 122 15.21 11.66 8.05
C LEU A 122 15.00 11.33 6.56
N SER A 123 13.79 11.56 6.03
CA SER A 123 13.50 11.39 4.60
C SER A 123 14.14 12.50 3.74
N SER A 124 14.41 13.68 4.31
CA SER A 124 15.09 14.80 3.64
C SER A 124 16.49 15.08 4.19
N SER A 125 16.73 14.80 5.47
CA SER A 125 17.97 15.11 6.20
C SER A 125 18.71 13.85 6.63
N THR A 126 20.02 13.94 6.87
CA THR A 126 20.85 12.80 7.30
C THR A 126 20.84 12.55 8.80
N GLU A 127 20.30 13.48 9.59
CA GLU A 127 20.14 13.41 11.04
C GLU A 127 18.81 14.06 11.45
N ALA A 128 18.24 13.64 12.57
CA ALA A 128 17.07 14.24 13.22
C ALA A 128 17.27 14.26 14.74
N SER A 129 16.78 15.31 15.40
CA SER A 129 16.74 15.40 16.87
C SER A 129 15.40 14.92 17.43
N ILE A 130 15.44 14.38 18.64
CA ILE A 130 14.28 14.08 19.49
C ILE A 130 14.40 14.95 20.72
N GLU A 131 13.41 15.81 20.92
CA GLU A 131 13.39 16.80 22.00
C GLU A 131 12.00 16.78 22.63
N ILE A 132 11.91 16.29 23.86
CA ILE A 132 10.64 16.13 24.58
C ILE A 132 10.80 16.57 26.03
N ASP A 133 10.28 17.75 26.36
CA ASP A 133 10.31 18.28 27.72
C ASP A 133 9.44 17.47 28.68
N SER A 134 9.93 17.21 29.88
CA SER A 134 9.27 16.45 30.93
C SER A 134 8.58 15.19 30.36
N LEU A 135 9.32 14.36 29.61
CA LEU A 135 8.80 13.14 29.01
C LEU A 135 8.20 12.22 30.08
N TYR A 136 8.90 12.04 31.20
CA TYR A 136 8.46 11.20 32.31
C TYR A 136 9.01 11.68 33.66
N GLU A 137 8.15 11.83 34.67
CA GLU A 137 8.52 12.26 36.03
C GLU A 137 9.44 13.50 36.07
N GLY A 138 9.11 14.52 35.26
CA GLY A 138 9.90 15.76 35.18
C GLY A 138 11.22 15.65 34.43
N VAL A 139 11.56 14.47 33.89
CA VAL A 139 12.80 14.25 33.14
C VAL A 139 12.59 14.59 31.67
N ASP A 140 13.36 15.55 31.16
CA ASP A 140 13.41 15.86 29.74
C ASP A 140 14.15 14.77 28.95
N PHE A 141 13.78 14.58 27.69
CA PHE A 141 14.47 13.65 26.81
C PHE A 141 14.98 14.35 25.57
N TYR A 142 16.31 14.40 25.47
CA TYR A 142 17.06 14.94 24.34
C TYR A 142 17.94 13.84 23.74
N SER A 143 17.75 13.55 22.45
CA SER A 143 18.56 12.61 21.69
C SER A 143 18.63 12.99 20.22
N LYS A 144 19.42 12.25 19.44
CA LYS A 144 19.54 12.41 18.00
C LYS A 144 19.75 11.06 17.33
N ILE A 145 19.33 10.96 16.08
CA ILE A 145 19.49 9.75 15.28
C ILE A 145 19.88 10.09 13.85
N SER A 146 20.77 9.31 13.28
CA SER A 146 21.16 9.43 11.87
C SER A 146 20.24 8.59 10.97
N ARG A 147 20.13 8.98 9.70
CA ARG A 147 19.42 8.21 8.68
C ARG A 147 19.98 6.79 8.57
N ALA A 148 21.30 6.64 8.63
CA ALA A 148 21.95 5.34 8.59
C ALA A 148 21.49 4.41 9.72
N ARG A 149 21.32 4.94 10.94
CA ARG A 149 20.83 4.15 12.07
C ARG A 149 19.35 3.79 11.91
N PHE A 150 18.52 4.70 11.44
CA PHE A 150 17.12 4.39 11.12
C PHE A 150 17.00 3.29 10.05
N GLU A 151 17.80 3.39 8.98
CA GLU A 151 17.83 2.39 7.91
C GLU A 151 18.31 1.02 8.39
N GLU A 152 19.23 0.97 9.35
CA GLU A 152 19.68 -0.26 10.00
C GLU A 152 18.55 -0.89 10.83
N LEU A 153 17.89 -0.08 11.68
CA LEU A 153 16.80 -0.52 12.56
C LEU A 153 15.61 -1.10 11.77
N CYS A 154 15.31 -0.54 10.60
CA CYS A 154 14.20 -0.97 9.76
C CYS A 154 14.63 -1.88 8.60
N SER A 155 15.86 -2.38 8.60
CA SER A 155 16.45 -3.01 7.41
C SER A 155 15.67 -4.23 6.90
N ASP A 156 15.12 -5.05 7.80
CA ASP A 156 14.34 -6.23 7.44
C ASP A 156 12.93 -5.85 6.94
N LEU A 157 12.27 -4.89 7.60
CA LEU A 157 10.97 -4.36 7.16
C LEU A 157 11.07 -3.68 5.79
N PHE A 158 12.17 -2.97 5.51
CA PHE A 158 12.38 -2.38 4.20
C PHE A 158 12.61 -3.44 3.12
N ARG A 159 13.29 -4.54 3.44
CA ARG A 159 13.50 -5.64 2.48
C ARG A 159 12.22 -6.41 2.20
N SER A 160 11.37 -6.63 3.21
CA SER A 160 10.11 -7.37 3.03
C SER A 160 9.16 -6.69 2.03
N THR A 161 9.25 -5.37 1.85
CA THR A 161 8.49 -4.66 0.79
C THR A 161 8.78 -5.15 -0.63
N LEU A 162 9.90 -5.83 -0.87
CA LEU A 162 10.21 -6.36 -2.21
C LEU A 162 9.48 -7.69 -2.51
N GLU A 163 9.02 -8.43 -1.50
CA GLU A 163 8.34 -9.70 -1.70
C GLU A 163 6.99 -9.54 -2.41
N PRO A 164 6.11 -8.57 -2.04
CA PRO A 164 4.91 -8.27 -2.81
C PRO A 164 5.20 -7.79 -4.23
N VAL A 165 6.30 -7.05 -4.45
CA VAL A 165 6.71 -6.61 -5.79
C VAL A 165 7.05 -7.80 -6.67
N GLU A 166 7.87 -8.72 -6.16
CA GLU A 166 8.24 -9.93 -6.88
C GLU A 166 7.03 -10.82 -7.16
N LYS A 167 6.14 -10.98 -6.17
CA LYS A 167 4.89 -11.73 -6.31
C LYS A 167 3.97 -11.13 -7.38
N ALA A 168 3.77 -9.81 -7.38
CA ALA A 168 2.96 -9.13 -8.38
C ALA A 168 3.53 -9.34 -9.80
N LEU A 169 4.84 -9.21 -9.98
CA LEU A 169 5.49 -9.46 -11.29
C LEU A 169 5.32 -10.90 -11.76
N ARG A 170 5.51 -11.89 -10.87
CA ARG A 170 5.31 -13.31 -11.19
C ARG A 170 3.85 -13.60 -11.58
N ASP A 171 2.90 -13.09 -10.80
CA ASP A 171 1.46 -13.27 -11.05
C ASP A 171 1.04 -12.63 -12.38
N ALA A 172 1.60 -11.46 -12.72
CA ALA A 172 1.39 -10.80 -14.00
C ALA A 172 2.10 -11.50 -15.18
N LYS A 173 2.99 -12.46 -14.89
CA LYS A 173 3.85 -13.14 -15.87
C LYS A 173 4.71 -12.15 -16.67
N LEU A 174 5.18 -11.10 -16.01
CA LEU A 174 6.00 -10.05 -16.62
C LEU A 174 7.38 -10.02 -15.97
N ASP A 175 8.41 -10.00 -16.81
CA ASP A 175 9.77 -9.70 -16.36
C ASP A 175 9.91 -8.21 -16.01
N LYS A 176 10.84 -7.89 -15.11
CA LYS A 176 11.15 -6.51 -14.71
C LYS A 176 11.45 -5.59 -15.90
N SER A 177 12.09 -6.11 -16.94
CA SER A 177 12.41 -5.38 -18.17
C SER A 177 11.18 -4.96 -18.97
N ARG A 178 10.04 -5.63 -18.78
CA ARG A 178 8.76 -5.33 -19.44
C ARG A 178 7.93 -4.27 -18.70
N ILE A 179 8.34 -3.88 -17.49
CA ILE A 179 7.76 -2.73 -16.80
C ILE A 179 8.32 -1.46 -17.42
N HIS A 180 7.45 -0.56 -17.87
CA HIS A 180 7.83 0.69 -18.50
C HIS A 180 8.07 1.77 -17.43
N ASP A 181 7.09 1.93 -16.53
CA ASP A 181 7.10 2.91 -15.47
C ASP A 181 6.88 2.27 -14.09
N VAL A 182 7.51 2.83 -13.07
CA VAL A 182 7.29 2.49 -11.66
C VAL A 182 6.80 3.74 -10.95
N VAL A 183 5.57 3.74 -10.45
CA VAL A 183 4.92 4.90 -9.85
C VAL A 183 4.88 4.74 -8.34
N LEU A 184 5.28 5.78 -7.61
CA LEU A 184 5.27 5.80 -6.15
C LEU A 184 4.02 6.48 -5.61
N VAL A 185 3.34 5.81 -4.68
CA VAL A 185 2.13 6.29 -4.01
C VAL A 185 2.26 6.06 -2.51
N GLY A 186 1.65 6.91 -1.70
CA GLY A 186 1.72 6.80 -0.24
C GLY A 186 2.96 7.45 0.38
N GLY A 187 2.76 8.09 1.54
CA GLY A 187 3.77 8.94 2.16
C GLY A 187 5.06 8.22 2.56
N SER A 188 5.01 6.92 2.87
CA SER A 188 6.20 6.15 3.25
C SER A 188 7.15 5.87 2.08
N THR A 189 6.69 6.04 0.83
CA THR A 189 7.58 6.00 -0.34
C THR A 189 8.58 7.15 -0.37
N ARG A 190 8.41 8.20 0.45
CA ARG A 190 9.36 9.31 0.59
C ARG A 190 10.67 8.87 1.27
N ILE A 191 10.70 7.72 1.92
CA ILE A 191 11.90 7.18 2.58
C ILE A 191 12.96 6.84 1.51
N PRO A 192 14.16 7.46 1.55
CA PRO A 192 15.19 7.25 0.52
C PRO A 192 15.63 5.80 0.36
N LYS A 193 15.64 5.03 1.46
CA LYS A 193 16.01 3.62 1.44
C LYS A 193 15.03 2.75 0.68
N ILE A 194 13.72 2.98 0.84
CA ILE A 194 12.66 2.28 0.09
C ILE A 194 12.84 2.53 -1.40
N GLN A 195 13.01 3.80 -1.81
CA GLN A 195 13.26 4.15 -3.21
C GLN A 195 14.52 3.47 -3.75
N LYS A 196 15.62 3.50 -3.00
CA LYS A 196 16.88 2.86 -3.42
C LYS A 196 16.74 1.35 -3.58
N LEU A 197 16.04 0.68 -2.66
CA LEU A 197 15.79 -0.76 -2.74
C LEU A 197 14.94 -1.10 -3.96
N LEU A 198 13.86 -0.36 -4.18
CA LEU A 198 12.97 -0.56 -5.33
C LEU A 198 13.69 -0.28 -6.65
N GLN A 199 14.43 0.82 -6.76
CA GLN A 199 15.21 1.16 -7.95
C GLN A 199 16.26 0.09 -8.26
N ASN A 200 17.01 -0.37 -7.26
CA ASN A 200 17.97 -1.46 -7.42
C ASN A 200 17.28 -2.76 -7.85
N PHE A 201 16.14 -3.09 -7.23
CA PHE A 201 15.35 -4.26 -7.58
C PHE A 201 14.84 -4.19 -9.03
N MET A 202 14.51 -3.00 -9.53
CA MET A 202 14.07 -2.72 -10.90
C MET A 202 15.22 -2.40 -11.87
N ASN A 203 16.43 -2.92 -11.59
CA ASN A 203 17.62 -2.80 -12.44
C ASN A 203 18.02 -1.34 -12.75
N GLY A 204 17.88 -0.45 -11.77
CA GLY A 204 18.27 0.96 -11.88
C GLY A 204 17.23 1.86 -12.56
N LYS A 205 16.05 1.33 -12.92
CA LYS A 205 14.97 2.09 -13.56
C LYS A 205 14.56 3.30 -12.70
N ASP A 206 14.36 4.44 -13.36
CA ASP A 206 13.89 5.66 -12.70
C ASP A 206 12.49 5.48 -12.10
N LEU A 207 12.34 5.96 -10.87
CA LEU A 207 11.06 5.93 -10.17
C LEU A 207 10.27 7.19 -10.50
N ASN A 208 9.05 7.00 -10.98
CA ASN A 208 8.17 8.06 -11.39
C ASN A 208 7.57 8.80 -10.19
N LYS A 209 7.85 10.10 -10.12
CA LYS A 209 7.40 11.03 -9.07
C LYS A 209 6.54 12.16 -9.66
N SER A 210 5.96 11.96 -10.85
CA SER A 210 5.20 13.02 -11.54
C SER A 210 3.83 13.28 -10.91
N ILE A 211 3.33 12.35 -10.09
CA ILE A 211 2.08 12.53 -9.34
C ILE A 211 2.39 12.73 -7.86
N ASN A 212 1.54 13.48 -7.17
CA ASN A 212 1.66 13.65 -5.73
C ASN A 212 1.27 12.33 -5.02
N PRO A 213 2.18 11.68 -4.27
CA PRO A 213 1.91 10.39 -3.65
C PRO A 213 0.79 10.43 -2.61
N ASP A 214 0.50 11.61 -2.04
CA ASP A 214 -0.54 11.77 -1.00
C ASP A 214 -1.93 12.05 -1.60
N GLU A 215 -2.01 12.45 -2.88
CA GLU A 215 -3.26 12.87 -3.54
C GLU A 215 -3.68 11.94 -4.69
N ALA A 216 -2.76 11.14 -5.22
CA ALA A 216 -2.97 10.30 -6.40
C ALA A 216 -4.21 9.40 -6.29
N VAL A 217 -4.40 8.75 -5.14
CA VAL A 217 -5.54 7.84 -4.90
C VAL A 217 -6.86 8.63 -4.90
N ALA A 218 -6.92 9.75 -4.18
CA ALA A 218 -8.11 10.58 -4.12
C ALA A 218 -8.46 11.18 -5.49
N TYR A 219 -7.45 11.62 -6.24
CA TYR A 219 -7.61 12.13 -7.60
C TYR A 219 -8.21 11.07 -8.53
N GLY A 220 -7.64 9.85 -8.55
CA GLY A 220 -8.16 8.76 -9.36
C GLY A 220 -9.58 8.33 -8.99
N ALA A 221 -9.90 8.33 -7.69
CA ALA A 221 -11.25 8.06 -7.23
C ALA A 221 -12.25 9.13 -7.69
N ALA A 222 -11.86 10.40 -7.69
CA ALA A 222 -12.68 11.50 -8.20
C ALA A 222 -12.94 11.36 -9.71
N VAL A 223 -11.93 11.00 -10.49
CA VAL A 223 -12.08 10.71 -11.93
C VAL A 223 -13.06 9.56 -12.14
N GLN A 224 -12.90 8.45 -11.40
CA GLN A 224 -13.82 7.32 -11.50
C GLN A 224 -15.27 7.70 -11.14
N ALA A 225 -15.45 8.58 -10.15
CA ALA A 225 -16.76 9.09 -9.77
C ALA A 225 -17.38 9.96 -10.87
N ALA A 226 -16.59 10.80 -11.55
CA ALA A 226 -17.03 11.60 -12.69
C ALA A 226 -17.50 10.71 -13.86
N VAL A 227 -16.71 9.68 -14.20
CA VAL A 227 -17.07 8.68 -15.23
C VAL A 227 -18.41 8.00 -14.89
N LEU A 228 -18.60 7.57 -13.64
CA LEU A 228 -19.85 6.92 -13.21
C LEU A 228 -21.05 7.86 -13.14
N SER A 229 -20.82 9.16 -12.98
CA SER A 229 -21.86 10.18 -12.93
C SER A 229 -22.28 10.67 -14.33
N GLY A 230 -21.60 10.18 -15.39
CA GLY A 230 -21.91 10.52 -16.78
C GLY A 230 -21.30 11.84 -17.25
N ASP A 231 -20.21 12.30 -16.62
CA ASP A 231 -19.45 13.44 -17.12
C ASP A 231 -18.86 13.12 -18.50
N SER A 232 -19.12 14.00 -19.46
CA SER A 232 -18.79 13.82 -20.87
C SER A 232 -17.53 14.57 -21.30
N SER A 233 -16.71 15.03 -20.36
CA SER A 233 -15.44 15.71 -20.66
C SER A 233 -14.53 14.81 -21.50
N ASP A 234 -13.91 15.38 -22.55
CA ASP A 234 -13.08 14.63 -23.50
C ASP A 234 -11.95 13.84 -22.83
N ALA A 235 -11.45 14.33 -21.68
CA ALA A 235 -10.38 13.68 -20.92
C ALA A 235 -10.76 12.35 -20.25
N ILE A 236 -12.07 12.07 -20.06
CA ILE A 236 -12.53 10.89 -19.30
C ILE A 236 -13.54 10.01 -20.05
N ARG A 237 -13.97 10.45 -21.24
CA ARG A 237 -15.06 9.82 -22.00
C ARG A 237 -14.82 8.36 -22.35
N ASP A 238 -13.57 8.00 -22.61
CA ASP A 238 -13.17 6.68 -23.10
C ASP A 238 -12.41 5.85 -22.04
N VAL A 239 -12.43 6.26 -20.77
CA VAL A 239 -11.74 5.54 -19.68
C VAL A 239 -12.45 4.23 -19.38
N LEU A 240 -11.78 3.10 -19.67
CA LEU A 240 -12.24 1.77 -19.33
C LEU A 240 -11.34 1.16 -18.26
N LEU A 241 -11.94 0.75 -17.14
CA LEU A 241 -11.22 0.09 -16.06
C LEU A 241 -11.62 -1.38 -15.94
N VAL A 242 -10.62 -2.26 -16.07
CA VAL A 242 -10.74 -3.71 -15.84
C VAL A 242 -9.89 -4.08 -14.64
N ASP A 243 -10.55 -4.38 -13.52
CA ASP A 243 -9.91 -4.75 -12.25
C ASP A 243 -9.94 -6.28 -12.06
N VAL A 244 -9.29 -6.77 -11.01
CA VAL A 244 -9.18 -8.20 -10.69
C VAL A 244 -9.48 -8.53 -9.22
N ALA A 245 -9.80 -9.79 -8.93
CA ALA A 245 -9.97 -10.27 -7.56
C ALA A 245 -8.60 -10.35 -6.84
N PRO A 246 -8.39 -9.69 -5.68
CA PRO A 246 -7.08 -9.68 -5.02
C PRO A 246 -6.70 -11.02 -4.36
N LEU A 247 -7.71 -11.79 -3.94
CA LEU A 247 -7.59 -13.08 -3.28
C LEU A 247 -8.46 -14.12 -3.97
N SER A 248 -8.08 -15.40 -3.85
CA SER A 248 -8.90 -16.49 -4.35
C SER A 248 -10.13 -16.65 -3.46
N LEU A 249 -11.29 -16.83 -4.08
CA LEU A 249 -12.55 -17.11 -3.42
C LEU A 249 -12.92 -18.56 -3.67
N GLY A 250 -13.37 -19.25 -2.64
CA GLY A 250 -13.66 -20.67 -2.70
C GLY A 250 -14.41 -21.14 -1.46
N ILE A 251 -14.58 -22.45 -1.37
CA ILE A 251 -15.25 -23.11 -0.25
C ILE A 251 -14.35 -24.16 0.36
N GLU A 252 -14.62 -24.48 1.63
CA GLU A 252 -14.03 -25.66 2.27
C GLU A 252 -14.69 -26.93 1.73
N THR A 253 -13.88 -27.92 1.39
CA THR A 253 -14.34 -29.26 1.03
C THR A 253 -13.87 -30.29 2.07
N ALA A 254 -14.37 -31.53 1.96
CA ALA A 254 -14.08 -32.58 2.92
C ALA A 254 -12.58 -32.74 3.17
N GLY A 255 -12.21 -32.86 4.46
CA GLY A 255 -10.81 -32.87 4.88
C GLY A 255 -10.23 -31.48 5.21
N GLY A 256 -11.06 -30.43 5.26
CA GLY A 256 -10.61 -29.08 5.61
C GLY A 256 -9.79 -28.40 4.53
N VAL A 257 -9.96 -28.82 3.26
CA VAL A 257 -9.18 -28.33 2.13
C VAL A 257 -9.92 -27.20 1.44
N MET A 258 -9.22 -26.08 1.20
CA MET A 258 -9.75 -24.98 0.41
C MET A 258 -9.82 -25.37 -1.07
N THR A 259 -11.01 -25.28 -1.67
CA THR A 259 -11.22 -25.45 -3.11
C THR A 259 -11.61 -24.11 -3.72
N ASN A 260 -10.72 -23.55 -4.55
CA ASN A 260 -10.96 -22.26 -5.21
C ASN A 260 -12.06 -22.39 -6.28
N LEU A 261 -12.93 -21.39 -6.35
CA LEU A 261 -13.93 -21.21 -7.41
C LEU A 261 -13.58 -20.03 -8.32
N ILE A 262 -13.03 -18.97 -7.74
CA ILE A 262 -12.52 -17.80 -8.46
C ILE A 262 -11.11 -17.61 -7.97
N ASP A 263 -10.13 -17.83 -8.84
CA ASP A 263 -8.73 -17.60 -8.48
C ASP A 263 -8.43 -16.11 -8.35
N ARG A 264 -7.46 -15.77 -7.50
CA ARG A 264 -6.92 -14.41 -7.47
C ARG A 264 -6.40 -13.99 -8.83
N ASN A 265 -6.43 -12.69 -9.07
CA ASN A 265 -6.17 -12.02 -10.34
C ASN A 265 -7.19 -12.36 -11.46
N THR A 266 -8.31 -13.03 -11.17
CA THR A 266 -9.43 -13.16 -12.12
C THR A 266 -10.08 -11.80 -12.33
N ARG A 267 -10.30 -11.41 -13.60
CA ARG A 267 -10.98 -10.15 -13.97
C ARG A 267 -12.37 -10.07 -13.35
N ILE A 268 -12.78 -8.87 -12.92
CA ILE A 268 -14.11 -8.60 -12.35
C ILE A 268 -14.88 -7.56 -13.20
N PRO A 269 -16.22 -7.68 -13.30
CA PRO A 269 -17.08 -8.70 -12.69
C PRO A 269 -16.94 -10.09 -13.32
N THR A 270 -17.13 -11.14 -12.54
CA THR A 270 -17.05 -12.55 -13.00
C THR A 270 -18.09 -13.42 -12.30
N LYS A 271 -18.38 -14.59 -12.89
CA LYS A 271 -19.23 -15.64 -12.32
C LYS A 271 -18.54 -16.99 -12.54
N ALA A 272 -18.47 -17.79 -11.48
CA ALA A 272 -17.97 -19.16 -11.53
C ALA A 272 -19.01 -20.11 -10.92
N SER A 273 -19.05 -21.36 -11.39
CA SER A 273 -19.92 -22.40 -10.85
C SER A 273 -19.23 -23.75 -10.93
N GLN A 274 -19.30 -24.53 -9.85
CA GLN A 274 -18.76 -25.88 -9.77
C GLN A 274 -19.75 -26.77 -9.01
N ILE A 275 -19.88 -28.02 -9.45
CA ILE A 275 -20.79 -29.00 -8.84
C ILE A 275 -20.02 -29.76 -7.75
N PHE A 276 -20.63 -29.87 -6.58
CA PHE A 276 -20.13 -30.65 -5.44
C PHE A 276 -21.12 -31.76 -5.10
N THR A 277 -20.64 -32.78 -4.37
CA THR A 277 -21.46 -33.89 -3.89
C THR A 277 -21.26 -34.10 -2.40
N THR A 278 -22.20 -34.78 -1.75
CA THR A 278 -22.10 -35.16 -0.34
C THR A 278 -20.90 -36.08 -0.10
N TYR A 279 -20.28 -35.94 1.06
CA TYR A 279 -19.11 -36.73 1.44
C TYR A 279 -19.50 -38.10 2.03
N SER A 280 -20.65 -38.18 2.70
CA SER A 280 -21.12 -39.41 3.35
C SER A 280 -22.51 -39.83 2.86
N ASN A 281 -22.81 -41.13 3.00
CA ASN A 281 -24.13 -41.68 2.72
C ASN A 281 -25.17 -41.04 3.65
N ASN A 282 -26.31 -40.62 3.08
CA ASN A 282 -27.41 -39.96 3.80
C ASN A 282 -27.02 -38.66 4.55
N GLN A 283 -26.04 -37.91 4.03
CA GLN A 283 -25.68 -36.60 4.59
C GLN A 283 -26.87 -35.63 4.49
N PRO A 284 -27.38 -35.06 5.61
CA PRO A 284 -28.46 -34.09 5.57
C PRO A 284 -27.98 -32.77 4.94
N GLY A 285 -28.89 -32.14 4.18
CA GLY A 285 -28.67 -30.85 3.52
C GLY A 285 -28.87 -29.65 4.44
#